data_AF-A0A835YKF2-F1
#
_entry.id   AF-A0A835YKF2-F1
#
_cell.length_a   1.000
_cell.length_b   1.000
_cell.length_c   1.000
_cell.angle_alpha   90.00
_cell.angle_beta   90.00
_cell.angle_gamma   90.00
#
_symmetry.space_group_name_H-M   'P 1'
#
loop_
_entity.id
_entity.type
_entity.pdbx_description
1 polymer ?
#
loop_
_entity_poly.entity_id
_entity_poly.type
_entity_poly.pdbx_seq_one_letter_code
_entity_poly.pdbx_strand_id
1 'polypeptide(L)'
;MADDVVRALETGVRNVRVDFDTSVGDETYTMLKQSLPMTQRLVSLVAPRLPDNGTLRLFFPDAGTAAMMVRDWRVGTNESLVPANVAFSGMRRDSPEPTDAGILVLCPRNSEADDTLRLVEEVAAAGQFMLLVNPELVNMATTGYGLAGRRIRDLVLAKFTSAYYLRTLTWGAVAKRLGKSYSVWQEDDALEAGYRLLRNVDAKPTFEDLEEIYDEENGLSNRADTPAFLNAFADFMRDFGRL
;
A
#
# COMPACT_ATOMS: atom_id res chain seq x y z
N MET A 1 7.62 7.24 5.92
CA MET A 1 7.46 5.96 5.20
C MET A 1 8.71 5.08 5.27
N ALA A 2 9.80 5.38 4.54
CA ALA A 2 10.97 4.49 4.52
C ALA A 2 11.59 4.28 5.91
N ASP A 3 11.71 5.34 6.71
CA ASP A 3 12.18 5.24 8.09
C ASP A 3 11.24 4.40 8.97
N ASP A 4 9.92 4.45 8.70
CA ASP A 4 8.94 3.62 9.43
C ASP A 4 9.11 2.15 9.07
N VAL A 5 9.41 1.83 7.81
CA VAL A 5 9.73 0.46 7.36
C VAL A 5 11.04 -0.04 7.96
N VAL A 6 12.10 0.78 7.93
CA VAL A 6 13.40 0.43 8.53
C VAL A 6 13.25 0.20 10.03
N ARG A 7 12.53 1.08 10.73
CA ARG A 7 12.26 0.93 12.16
C ARG A 7 11.44 -0.33 12.45
N ALA A 8 10.52 -0.72 11.56
CA ALA A 8 9.79 -1.98 11.71
C ALA A 8 10.76 -3.18 11.65
N LEU A 9 11.71 -3.17 10.72
CA LEU A 9 12.76 -4.20 10.63
C LEU A 9 13.61 -4.26 11.90
N GLU A 10 14.07 -3.10 12.39
CA GLU A 10 14.89 -2.99 13.61
C GLU A 10 14.15 -3.45 14.88
N THR A 11 12.83 -3.28 14.92
CA THR A 11 11.99 -3.71 16.05
C THR A 11 11.53 -5.17 15.94
N GLY A 12 11.99 -5.90 14.93
CA GLY A 12 11.69 -7.32 14.71
C GLY A 12 10.33 -7.58 14.06
N VAL A 13 9.63 -6.56 13.57
CA VAL A 13 8.39 -6.73 12.81
C VAL A 13 8.73 -7.26 11.43
N ARG A 14 8.39 -8.52 11.17
CA ARG A 14 8.75 -9.21 9.92
C ARG A 14 7.81 -8.91 8.76
N ASN A 15 6.52 -8.72 9.02
CA ASN A 15 5.54 -8.50 7.97
C ASN A 15 4.99 -7.08 8.06
N VAL A 16 5.38 -6.25 7.09
CA VAL A 16 5.06 -4.82 7.07
C VAL A 16 4.26 -4.48 5.83
N ARG A 17 3.16 -3.75 6.03
CA ARG A 17 2.34 -3.21 4.95
C ARG A 17 2.53 -1.71 4.85
N VAL A 18 2.65 -1.24 3.61
CA VAL A 18 2.73 0.16 3.23
C VAL A 18 1.59 0.44 2.25
N ASP A 19 0.69 1.33 2.63
CA ASP A 19 -0.33 1.87 1.75
C ASP A 19 -0.09 3.36 1.56
N PHE A 20 -0.14 3.79 0.32
CA PHE A 20 -0.09 5.20 -0.01
C PHE A 20 -1.02 5.47 -1.17
N ASP A 21 -1.59 6.66 -1.13
CA ASP A 21 -2.47 7.07 -2.19
C ASP A 21 -1.70 7.34 -3.47
N THR A 22 -2.16 6.72 -4.55
CA THR A 22 -1.66 6.97 -5.89
C THR A 22 -2.71 7.58 -6.80
N SER A 23 -3.94 7.81 -6.32
CA SER A 23 -5.03 8.32 -7.14
C SER A 23 -4.85 9.78 -7.55
N VAL A 24 -3.90 10.51 -6.95
CA VAL A 24 -3.60 11.92 -7.28
C VAL A 24 -2.76 12.04 -8.57
N GLY A 25 -2.96 11.15 -9.54
CA GLY A 25 -2.21 11.08 -10.79
C GLY A 25 -3.10 10.83 -11.99
N ASP A 26 -2.52 10.93 -13.20
CA ASP A 26 -3.21 10.65 -14.46
C ASP A 26 -3.90 9.26 -14.41
N GLU A 27 -5.23 9.27 -14.53
CA GLU A 27 -6.13 8.11 -14.48
C GLU A 27 -5.84 7.07 -15.58
N THR A 28 -5.04 7.46 -16.58
CA THR A 28 -4.59 6.57 -17.66
C THR A 28 -3.61 5.50 -17.16
N TYR A 29 -2.98 5.69 -16.00
CA TYR A 29 -1.98 4.77 -15.46
C TYR A 29 -2.52 3.87 -14.34
N THR A 30 -2.14 2.59 -14.40
CA THR A 30 -2.49 1.62 -13.36
C THR A 30 -1.85 1.98 -12.01
N MET A 31 -2.48 1.57 -10.90
CA MET A 31 -1.92 1.76 -9.53
C MET A 31 -0.48 1.27 -9.44
N LEU A 32 -0.17 0.13 -10.09
CA LEU A 32 1.18 -0.38 -10.21
C LEU A 32 2.15 0.69 -10.74
N LYS A 33 1.85 1.29 -11.90
CA LYS A 33 2.72 2.31 -12.52
C LYS A 33 2.87 3.54 -11.63
N GLN A 34 1.78 4.01 -11.03
CA GLN A 34 1.82 5.16 -10.13
C GLN A 34 2.59 4.87 -8.83
N SER A 35 2.64 3.60 -8.40
CA SER A 35 3.38 3.15 -7.22
C SER A 35 4.89 2.97 -7.47
N LEU A 36 5.34 2.88 -8.72
CA LEU A 36 6.73 2.59 -9.06
C LEU A 36 7.74 3.63 -8.54
N PRO A 37 7.55 4.95 -8.71
CA PRO A 37 8.56 5.92 -8.29
C PRO A 37 8.80 5.87 -6.78
N MET A 38 7.73 5.75 -5.99
CA MET A 38 7.86 5.64 -4.55
C MET A 38 8.43 4.27 -4.13
N THR A 39 8.05 3.19 -4.81
CA THR A 39 8.61 1.85 -4.56
C THR A 39 10.11 1.81 -4.86
N GLN A 40 10.56 2.41 -5.96
CA GLN A 40 11.98 2.53 -6.30
C GLN A 40 12.75 3.26 -5.19
N ARG A 41 12.19 4.36 -4.68
CA ARG A 41 12.80 5.11 -3.57
C ARG A 41 12.82 4.28 -2.28
N LEU A 42 11.73 3.58 -1.96
CA LEU A 42 11.66 2.69 -0.80
C LEU A 42 12.72 1.59 -0.88
N VAL A 43 12.81 0.91 -2.02
CA VAL A 43 13.80 -0.16 -2.30
C VAL A 43 15.22 0.36 -2.13
N SER A 44 15.52 1.55 -2.66
CA SER A 44 16.83 2.18 -2.55
C SER A 44 17.23 2.50 -1.11
N LEU A 45 16.25 2.66 -0.22
CA LEU A 45 16.49 2.92 1.20
C LEU A 45 16.51 1.63 2.02
N VAL A 46 15.71 0.63 1.67
CA VAL A 46 15.60 -0.62 2.43
C VAL A 46 16.72 -1.60 2.08
N ALA A 47 17.00 -1.81 0.80
CA ALA A 47 17.95 -2.85 0.36
C ALA A 47 19.36 -2.71 0.97
N PRO A 48 19.95 -1.50 1.12
CA PRO A 48 21.27 -1.36 1.74
C PRO A 48 21.30 -1.63 3.25
N ARG A 49 20.13 -1.75 3.89
CA ARG A 49 19.98 -1.95 5.34
C ARG A 49 19.66 -3.40 5.69
N LEU A 50 19.67 -4.31 4.72
CA LEU A 50 19.42 -5.72 4.97
C LEU A 50 20.63 -6.39 5.63
N PRO A 51 20.42 -7.36 6.53
CA PRO A 51 21.52 -8.12 7.13
C PRO A 51 22.40 -8.78 6.07
N ASP A 52 23.71 -8.84 6.32
CA ASP A 52 24.69 -9.60 5.54
C ASP A 52 24.76 -9.29 4.04
N ASN A 53 24.34 -8.08 3.62
CA ASN A 53 24.14 -7.72 2.21
C ASN A 53 23.19 -8.66 1.46
N GLY A 54 22.26 -9.30 2.17
CA GLY A 54 21.30 -10.21 1.56
C GLY A 54 20.41 -9.51 0.53
N THR A 55 19.82 -10.32 -0.35
CA THR A 55 19.04 -9.82 -1.48
C THR A 55 17.66 -9.36 -1.04
N LEU A 56 17.24 -8.18 -1.50
CA LEU A 56 15.84 -7.77 -1.48
C LEU A 56 15.17 -8.22 -2.80
N ARG A 57 14.27 -9.19 -2.75
CA ARG A 57 13.57 -9.67 -3.95
C ARG A 57 12.20 -9.02 -4.09
N LEU A 58 11.97 -8.39 -5.23
CA LEU A 58 10.71 -7.77 -5.59
C LEU A 58 9.88 -8.74 -6.43
N PHE A 59 8.67 -8.99 -5.97
CA PHE A 59 7.66 -9.74 -6.69
C PHE A 59 6.66 -8.79 -7.35
N PHE A 60 6.53 -8.96 -8.67
CA PHE A 60 5.59 -8.25 -9.52
C PHE A 60 4.45 -9.18 -9.95
N PRO A 61 3.30 -8.64 -10.36
CA PRO A 61 2.13 -9.44 -10.78
C PRO A 61 2.48 -10.52 -11.83
N ASP A 62 3.40 -10.20 -12.73
CA ASP A 62 3.86 -11.12 -13.78
C ASP A 62 5.34 -10.87 -14.14
N ALA A 63 5.93 -11.86 -14.84
CA ALA A 63 7.33 -11.83 -15.25
C ALA A 63 7.64 -10.74 -16.31
N GLY A 64 6.65 -10.35 -17.12
CA GLY A 64 6.79 -9.26 -18.09
C GLY A 64 6.94 -7.91 -17.39
N THR A 65 6.13 -7.66 -16.37
CA THR A 65 6.28 -6.48 -15.49
C THR A 65 7.65 -6.47 -14.80
N ALA A 66 8.10 -7.61 -14.26
CA ALA A 66 9.42 -7.71 -13.64
C ALA A 66 10.55 -7.38 -14.62
N ALA A 67 10.51 -7.94 -15.84
CA ALA A 67 11.49 -7.66 -16.89
C ALA A 67 11.46 -6.20 -17.36
N MET A 68 10.27 -5.60 -17.45
CA MET A 68 10.11 -4.18 -17.75
C MET A 68 10.80 -3.31 -16.69
N MET A 69 10.69 -3.66 -15.41
CA MET A 69 11.35 -2.93 -14.33
C MET A 69 12.87 -3.06 -14.35
N VAL A 70 13.40 -4.24 -14.67
CA VAL A 70 14.85 -4.42 -14.86
C VAL A 70 15.39 -3.44 -15.90
N ARG A 71 14.67 -3.27 -17.02
CA ARG A 71 15.02 -2.30 -18.06
C ARG A 71 14.85 -0.86 -17.59
N ASP A 72 13.68 -0.51 -17.08
CA ASP A 72 13.31 0.87 -16.76
C ASP A 72 14.13 1.41 -15.56
N TRP A 73 14.51 0.55 -14.63
CA TRP A 73 15.37 0.89 -13.49
C TRP A 73 16.86 0.65 -13.76
N ARG A 74 17.22 0.30 -15.00
CA ARG A 74 18.59 0.18 -15.49
C ARG A 74 19.46 -0.74 -14.63
N VAL A 75 18.85 -1.83 -14.16
CA VAL A 75 19.46 -2.78 -13.22
C VAL A 75 20.72 -3.38 -13.83
N GLY A 76 21.81 -3.40 -13.06
CA GLY A 76 23.10 -3.94 -13.49
C GLY A 76 23.93 -3.00 -14.39
N THR A 77 23.50 -1.74 -14.58
CA THR A 77 24.27 -0.72 -15.31
C THR A 77 24.91 0.30 -14.38
N ASN A 78 25.84 1.12 -14.89
CA ASN A 78 26.44 2.24 -14.14
C ASN A 78 25.42 3.32 -13.74
N GLU A 79 24.26 3.34 -14.40
CA GLU A 79 23.15 4.28 -14.13
C GLU A 79 21.99 3.59 -13.41
N SER A 80 22.26 2.49 -12.69
CA SER A 80 21.22 1.75 -11.99
C SER A 80 20.51 2.62 -10.95
N LEU A 81 19.18 2.59 -10.99
CA LEU A 81 18.33 3.36 -10.09
C LEU A 81 18.01 2.61 -8.77
N VAL A 82 18.51 1.39 -8.62
CA VAL A 82 18.37 0.59 -7.40
C VAL A 82 19.70 -0.06 -7.02
N PRO A 83 19.90 -0.43 -5.75
CA PRO A 83 21.10 -1.13 -5.29
C PRO A 83 21.32 -2.48 -5.98
N ALA A 84 22.57 -2.94 -6.01
CA ALA A 84 22.96 -4.20 -6.67
C ALA A 84 22.38 -5.45 -6.01
N ASN A 85 22.03 -5.39 -4.72
CA ASN A 85 21.41 -6.50 -3.97
C ASN A 85 19.87 -6.52 -4.10
N VAL A 86 19.34 -6.09 -5.25
CA VAL A 86 17.91 -6.11 -5.55
C VAL A 86 17.65 -7.11 -6.68
N ALA A 87 16.77 -8.07 -6.42
CA ALA A 87 16.31 -9.05 -7.41
C ALA A 87 14.85 -8.81 -7.81
N PHE A 88 14.47 -9.30 -8.99
CA PHE A 88 13.16 -9.08 -9.60
C PHE A 88 12.55 -10.42 -9.99
N SER A 89 11.28 -10.64 -9.68
CA SER A 89 10.60 -11.92 -9.89
C SER A 89 9.10 -11.72 -10.14
N GLY A 90 8.47 -12.68 -10.83
CA GLY A 90 7.03 -12.72 -11.06
C GLY A 90 6.32 -13.65 -10.07
N MET A 91 5.23 -13.18 -9.45
CA MET A 91 4.52 -13.89 -8.38
C MET A 91 4.04 -15.31 -8.73
N ARG A 92 3.66 -15.55 -9.98
CA ARG A 92 3.08 -16.83 -10.42
C ARG A 92 4.08 -17.95 -10.66
N ARG A 93 5.32 -17.62 -11.04
CA ARG A 93 6.30 -18.62 -11.51
C ARG A 93 7.50 -18.76 -10.60
N ASP A 94 7.82 -17.70 -9.87
CA ASP A 94 9.01 -17.65 -9.04
C ASP A 94 8.66 -17.87 -7.57
N SER A 95 9.67 -18.26 -6.80
CA SER A 95 9.58 -18.46 -5.34
C SER A 95 10.76 -17.74 -4.67
N PRO A 96 10.64 -17.40 -3.38
CA PRO A 96 11.77 -16.87 -2.61
C PRO A 96 12.97 -17.80 -2.66
N GLU A 97 14.16 -17.24 -2.78
CA GLU A 97 15.42 -17.97 -2.72
C GLU A 97 15.98 -17.98 -1.28
N PRO A 98 16.76 -19.00 -0.89
CA PRO A 98 17.40 -19.04 0.43
C PRO A 98 18.35 -17.87 0.71
N THR A 99 18.85 -17.21 -0.33
CA THR A 99 19.75 -16.06 -0.27
C THR A 99 19.01 -14.73 -0.10
N ASP A 100 17.68 -14.71 -0.24
CA ASP A 100 16.90 -13.50 -0.03
C ASP A 100 16.87 -13.17 1.47
N ALA A 101 17.26 -11.95 1.84
CA ALA A 101 17.09 -11.46 3.21
C ALA A 101 15.67 -10.94 3.45
N GLY A 102 14.98 -10.51 2.39
CA GLY A 102 13.54 -10.32 2.44
C GLY A 102 12.91 -9.97 1.11
N ILE A 103 11.59 -9.88 1.19
CA ILE A 103 10.70 -9.93 0.04
C ILE A 103 9.84 -8.66 0.00
N LEU A 104 9.66 -8.07 -1.17
CA LEU A 104 8.68 -7.00 -1.41
C LEU A 104 7.68 -7.47 -2.46
N VAL A 105 6.39 -7.46 -2.13
CA VAL A 105 5.31 -7.73 -3.09
C VAL A 105 4.64 -6.41 -3.44
N LEU A 106 4.66 -6.06 -4.73
CA LEU A 106 4.16 -4.79 -5.24
C LEU A 106 2.79 -4.93 -5.90
N CYS A 107 1.83 -4.15 -5.40
CA CYS A 107 0.48 -4.00 -5.95
C CYS A 107 -0.19 -5.33 -6.36
N PRO A 108 -0.20 -6.37 -5.50
CA PRO A 108 -0.87 -7.62 -5.86
C PRO A 108 -2.37 -7.39 -5.96
N ARG A 109 -2.99 -7.91 -7.03
CA ARG A 109 -4.44 -7.75 -7.25
C ARG A 109 -5.17 -9.02 -6.87
N ASN A 110 -6.50 -8.98 -6.94
CA ASN A 110 -7.35 -10.14 -6.71
C ASN A 110 -6.96 -11.37 -7.56
N SER A 111 -6.49 -11.19 -8.80
CA SER A 111 -6.00 -12.28 -9.66
C SER A 111 -4.69 -12.93 -9.22
N GLU A 112 -3.99 -12.31 -8.27
CA GLU A 112 -2.74 -12.79 -7.66
C GLU A 112 -2.94 -13.09 -6.15
N ALA A 113 -4.18 -13.16 -5.66
CA ALA A 113 -4.45 -13.30 -4.23
C ALA A 113 -3.95 -14.64 -3.65
N ASP A 114 -4.17 -15.75 -4.37
CA ASP A 114 -3.64 -17.06 -3.98
C ASP A 114 -2.10 -17.09 -4.02
N ASP A 115 -1.49 -16.52 -5.07
CA ASP A 115 -0.03 -16.40 -5.18
C ASP A 115 0.55 -15.54 -4.04
N THR A 116 -0.15 -14.47 -3.66
CA THR A 116 0.23 -13.62 -2.52
C THR A 116 0.21 -14.43 -1.24
N LEU A 117 -0.87 -15.18 -0.99
CA LEU A 117 -1.00 -15.98 0.23
C LEU A 117 0.10 -17.05 0.32
N ARG A 118 0.38 -17.74 -0.80
CA ARG A 118 1.50 -18.69 -0.92
C ARG A 118 2.83 -18.03 -0.56
N LEU A 119 3.15 -16.89 -1.15
CA LEU A 119 4.40 -16.16 -0.84
C LEU A 119 4.47 -15.76 0.63
N VAL A 120 3.38 -15.29 1.24
CA VAL A 120 3.37 -14.98 2.68
C VAL A 120 3.73 -16.20 3.52
N GLU A 121 3.25 -17.38 3.15
CA GLU A 121 3.53 -18.63 3.88
C GLU A 121 4.98 -19.11 3.68
N GLU A 122 5.49 -19.05 2.46
CA GLU A 122 6.89 -19.40 2.15
C GLU A 122 7.88 -18.48 2.88
N VAL A 123 7.63 -17.16 2.85
CA VAL A 123 8.47 -16.15 3.50
C VAL A 123 8.44 -16.30 5.02
N ALA A 124 7.27 -16.57 5.59
CA ALA A 124 7.15 -16.86 7.02
C ALA A 124 7.92 -18.13 7.43
N ALA A 125 7.85 -19.19 6.62
CA ALA A 125 8.59 -20.44 6.86
C ALA A 125 10.11 -20.26 6.77
N ALA A 126 10.58 -19.41 5.86
CA ALA A 126 11.99 -19.05 5.73
C ALA A 126 12.48 -18.07 6.82
N GLY A 127 11.57 -17.48 7.60
CA GLY A 127 11.90 -16.49 8.62
C GLY A 127 12.36 -15.13 8.06
N GLN A 128 12.13 -14.90 6.77
CA GLN A 128 12.46 -13.67 6.05
C GLN A 128 11.46 -12.55 6.41
N PHE A 129 11.84 -11.29 6.18
CA PHE A 129 10.89 -10.18 6.28
C PHE A 129 10.13 -9.99 4.97
N MET A 130 8.90 -9.48 5.05
CA MET A 130 8.02 -9.22 3.92
C MET A 130 7.48 -7.80 3.96
N LEU A 131 7.59 -7.10 2.83
CA LEU A 131 6.95 -5.82 2.57
C LEU A 131 5.79 -6.02 1.59
N LEU A 132 4.60 -5.59 1.97
CA LEU A 132 3.43 -5.57 1.10
C LEU A 132 3.08 -4.13 0.75
N VAL A 133 3.21 -3.77 -0.52
CA VAL A 133 3.01 -2.40 -1.00
C VAL A 133 1.73 -2.29 -1.81
N ASN A 134 0.83 -1.40 -1.39
CA ASN A 134 -0.44 -1.08 -2.07
C ASN A 134 -1.25 -2.32 -2.56
N PRO A 135 -1.59 -3.28 -1.68
CA PRO A 135 -2.34 -4.48 -2.08
C PRO A 135 -3.80 -4.19 -2.49
N GLU A 136 -4.23 -4.72 -3.63
CA GLU A 136 -5.58 -4.63 -4.19
C GLU A 136 -6.24 -6.02 -4.30
N LEU A 137 -6.23 -6.77 -3.20
CA LEU A 137 -6.64 -8.19 -3.18
C LEU A 137 -8.16 -8.42 -3.28
N VAL A 138 -8.98 -7.39 -3.52
CA VAL A 138 -10.43 -7.53 -3.71
C VAL A 138 -10.86 -6.72 -4.91
N ASN A 139 -11.65 -7.33 -5.80
CA ASN A 139 -12.38 -6.64 -6.85
C ASN A 139 -13.84 -6.45 -6.40
N MET A 140 -14.28 -5.20 -6.22
CA MET A 140 -15.69 -4.90 -5.86
C MET A 140 -16.66 -5.06 -7.04
N ALA A 141 -16.17 -5.13 -8.28
CA ALA A 141 -16.98 -5.20 -9.49
C ALA A 141 -17.37 -6.63 -9.92
N THR A 142 -16.79 -7.67 -9.33
CA THR A 142 -17.08 -9.07 -9.73
C THR A 142 -18.11 -9.73 -8.82
N THR A 143 -19.38 -9.65 -9.20
CA THR A 143 -20.50 -10.34 -8.56
C THR A 143 -20.21 -11.86 -8.51
N GLY A 144 -20.11 -12.44 -7.31
CA GLY A 144 -19.94 -13.89 -7.10
C GLY A 144 -18.61 -14.34 -6.46
N TYR A 145 -17.57 -13.51 -6.47
CA TYR A 145 -16.27 -13.82 -5.81
C TYR A 145 -16.10 -13.17 -4.42
N GLY A 146 -17.13 -12.45 -3.96
CA GLY A 146 -17.06 -11.58 -2.80
C GLY A 146 -16.59 -12.25 -1.50
N LEU A 147 -17.08 -13.46 -1.17
CA LEU A 147 -16.74 -14.08 0.12
C LEU A 147 -15.35 -14.73 0.12
N ALA A 148 -15.00 -15.47 -0.93
CA ALA A 148 -13.71 -16.15 -1.03
C ALA A 148 -12.55 -15.16 -1.20
N GLY A 149 -12.70 -14.16 -2.08
CA GLY A 149 -11.69 -13.11 -2.27
C GLY A 149 -11.49 -12.25 -1.01
N ARG A 150 -12.59 -11.86 -0.33
CA ARG A 150 -12.49 -11.16 0.96
C ARG A 150 -11.79 -12.02 2.02
N ARG A 151 -12.08 -13.31 2.07
CA ARG A 151 -11.42 -14.23 3.01
C ARG A 151 -9.91 -14.28 2.76
N ILE A 152 -9.46 -14.44 1.52
CA ILE A 152 -8.02 -14.48 1.21
C ILE A 152 -7.37 -13.13 1.55
N ARG A 153 -8.01 -12.01 1.17
CA ARG A 153 -7.55 -10.68 1.58
C ARG A 153 -7.38 -10.61 3.09
N ASP A 154 -8.38 -11.00 3.86
CA ASP A 154 -8.34 -10.88 5.32
C ASP A 154 -7.25 -11.77 5.91
N LEU A 155 -7.07 -12.99 5.37
CA LEU A 155 -5.97 -13.88 5.75
C LEU A 155 -4.59 -13.31 5.45
N VAL A 156 -4.42 -12.65 4.29
CA VAL A 156 -3.16 -11.99 3.93
C VAL A 156 -2.96 -10.78 4.83
N LEU A 157 -3.88 -9.82 4.84
CA LEU A 157 -3.71 -8.55 5.52
C LEU A 157 -3.60 -8.68 7.04
N ALA A 158 -4.26 -9.68 7.66
CA ALA A 158 -4.12 -9.94 9.09
C ALA A 158 -2.70 -10.34 9.50
N LYS A 159 -1.88 -10.85 8.56
CA LYS A 159 -0.47 -11.22 8.83
C LYS A 159 0.48 -10.02 8.80
N PHE A 160 0.02 -8.81 8.43
CA PHE A 160 0.87 -7.63 8.27
C PHE A 160 0.55 -6.53 9.26
N THR A 161 1.61 -5.87 9.75
CA THR A 161 1.51 -4.62 10.50
C THR A 161 1.56 -3.44 9.54
N SER A 162 0.58 -2.53 9.59
CA SER A 162 0.63 -1.30 8.80
C SER A 162 1.68 -0.34 9.38
N ALA A 163 2.82 -0.19 8.68
CA ALA A 163 3.88 0.76 9.06
C ALA A 163 3.64 2.15 8.50
N TYR A 164 2.93 2.24 7.39
CA TYR A 164 2.55 3.50 6.78
C TYR A 164 1.22 3.35 6.07
N TYR A 165 0.35 4.34 6.25
CA TYR A 165 -0.91 4.48 5.54
C TYR A 165 -1.05 5.96 5.17
N LEU A 166 -1.36 6.25 3.92
CA LEU A 166 -1.82 7.57 3.49
C LEU A 166 -2.94 7.37 2.48
N ARG A 167 -4.08 8.02 2.73
CA ARG A 167 -5.20 8.09 1.79
C ARG A 167 -5.72 9.51 1.74
N THR A 168 -5.80 10.08 0.56
CA THR A 168 -6.43 11.38 0.32
C THR A 168 -7.95 11.22 0.26
N LEU A 169 -8.63 12.28 0.67
CA LEU A 169 -10.07 12.46 0.64
C LEU A 169 -10.32 13.77 -0.10
N THR A 170 -11.54 13.99 -0.58
CA THR A 170 -11.91 15.25 -1.25
C THR A 170 -11.82 16.49 -0.36
N TRP A 171 -11.79 16.30 0.96
CA TRP A 171 -11.74 17.38 1.96
C TRP A 171 -10.51 17.30 2.87
N GLY A 172 -9.61 16.32 2.68
CA GLY A 172 -8.64 15.98 3.70
C GLY A 172 -7.82 14.73 3.42
N ALA A 173 -7.30 14.11 4.48
CA ALA A 173 -6.51 12.89 4.38
C ALA A 173 -6.56 12.03 5.66
N VAL A 174 -6.38 10.72 5.50
CA VAL A 174 -6.15 9.78 6.59
C VAL A 174 -4.72 9.29 6.52
N ALA A 175 -3.98 9.43 7.62
CA ALA A 175 -2.59 9.00 7.72
C ALA A 175 -2.37 8.05 8.90
N LYS A 176 -1.41 7.14 8.78
CA LYS A 176 -0.85 6.33 9.87
C LYS A 176 0.65 6.18 9.70
N ARG A 177 1.36 6.20 10.83
CA ARG A 177 2.77 5.80 10.92
C ARG A 177 2.96 4.66 11.92
N LEU A 178 4.08 3.93 11.79
CA LEU A 178 4.39 2.80 12.65
C LEU A 178 4.33 3.19 14.14
N GLY A 179 3.59 2.42 14.93
CA GLY A 179 3.44 2.64 16.37
C GLY A 179 2.62 3.89 16.74
N LYS A 180 1.89 4.48 15.79
CA LYS A 180 0.98 5.60 16.01
C LYS A 180 -0.46 5.21 15.64
N SER A 181 -1.42 5.87 16.28
CA SER A 181 -2.84 5.83 15.89
C SER A 181 -3.02 6.40 14.48
N TYR A 182 -4.13 6.09 13.84
CA TYR A 182 -4.54 6.80 12.63
C TYR A 182 -4.86 8.25 12.98
N SER A 183 -4.54 9.16 12.07
CA SER A 183 -4.82 10.60 12.19
C SER A 183 -5.65 11.04 10.99
N VAL A 184 -6.75 11.72 11.25
CA VAL A 184 -7.67 12.28 10.24
C VAL A 184 -7.41 13.79 10.15
N TRP A 185 -7.16 14.27 8.93
CA TRP A 185 -6.79 15.64 8.63
C TRP A 185 -7.80 16.24 7.64
N GLN A 186 -8.08 17.53 7.78
CA GLN A 186 -8.89 18.32 6.86
C GLN A 186 -8.01 19.34 6.16
N GLU A 187 -8.25 19.57 4.88
CA GLU A 187 -7.62 20.68 4.14
C GLU A 187 -8.09 22.01 4.70
N ASP A 188 -7.14 22.91 4.90
CA ASP A 188 -7.38 24.24 5.44
C ASP A 188 -6.41 25.23 4.79
N ASP A 189 -6.89 25.88 3.73
CA ASP A 189 -6.13 26.87 2.95
C ASP A 189 -5.71 28.09 3.78
N ALA A 190 -6.32 28.31 4.95
CA ALA A 190 -5.94 29.40 5.85
C ALA A 190 -4.67 29.07 6.67
N LEU A 191 -4.28 27.79 6.75
CA LEU A 191 -3.06 27.36 7.41
C LEU A 191 -1.90 27.27 6.41
N GLU A 192 -0.72 27.75 6.81
CA GLU A 192 0.50 27.61 6.00
C GLU A 192 0.84 26.14 5.70
N ALA A 193 0.47 25.23 6.61
CA ALA A 193 0.63 23.79 6.44
C ALA A 193 -0.41 23.15 5.49
N GLY A 194 -1.47 23.87 5.12
CA GLY A 194 -2.57 23.41 4.26
C GLY A 194 -3.50 22.36 4.88
N TYR A 195 -3.21 21.86 6.08
CA TYR A 195 -3.99 20.82 6.75
C TYR A 195 -4.14 21.08 8.25
N ARG A 196 -5.34 20.78 8.77
CA ARG A 196 -5.72 20.80 10.19
C ARG A 196 -6.01 19.38 10.68
N LEU A 197 -5.44 18.99 11.82
CA LEU A 197 -5.77 17.70 12.46
C LEU A 197 -7.19 17.75 13.03
N LEU A 198 -8.03 16.79 12.66
CA LEU A 198 -9.37 16.59 13.22
C LEU A 198 -9.32 15.64 14.42
N ARG A 199 -8.85 14.40 14.21
CA ARG A 199 -8.90 13.36 15.25
C ARG A 199 -7.80 12.32 15.11
N ASN A 200 -7.39 11.74 16.24
CA ASN A 200 -6.63 10.50 16.28
C ASN A 200 -7.56 9.33 16.65
N VAL A 201 -7.48 8.23 15.91
CA VAL A 201 -8.29 7.01 16.10
C VAL A 201 -7.41 5.77 16.07
N ASP A 202 -7.64 4.82 16.97
CA ASP A 202 -6.73 3.68 17.16
C ASP A 202 -6.88 2.61 16.06
N ALA A 203 -8.10 2.41 15.59
CA ALA A 203 -8.41 1.53 14.46
C ALA A 203 -8.45 2.32 13.15
N LYS A 204 -8.32 1.61 12.02
CA LYS A 204 -8.50 2.25 10.71
C LYS A 204 -9.95 2.74 10.62
N PRO A 205 -10.19 4.05 10.42
CA PRO A 205 -11.54 4.56 10.36
C PRO A 205 -12.27 3.98 9.14
N THR A 206 -13.50 3.58 9.37
CA THR A 206 -14.45 3.24 8.31
C THR A 206 -14.89 4.51 7.60
N PHE A 207 -15.71 4.33 6.56
CA PHE A 207 -16.28 5.47 5.87
C PHE A 207 -17.22 6.28 6.77
N GLU A 208 -18.10 5.59 7.49
CA GLU A 208 -19.05 6.19 8.44
C GLU A 208 -18.31 6.94 9.57
N ASP A 209 -17.21 6.35 10.08
CA ASP A 209 -16.38 7.01 11.10
C ASP A 209 -15.80 8.34 10.59
N LEU A 210 -15.41 8.41 9.31
CA LEU A 210 -14.84 9.64 8.73
C LEU A 210 -15.89 10.73 8.57
N GLU A 211 -17.13 10.38 8.21
CA GLU A 211 -18.25 11.33 8.15
C GLU A 211 -18.56 11.88 9.54
N GLU A 212 -18.70 11.00 10.53
CA GLU A 212 -18.98 11.39 11.92
C GLU A 212 -17.88 12.33 12.46
N ILE A 213 -16.61 11.99 12.25
CA ILE A 213 -15.49 12.85 12.64
C ILE A 213 -15.57 14.21 11.95
N TYR A 214 -15.86 14.24 10.65
CA TYR A 214 -15.95 15.50 9.92
C TYR A 214 -17.11 16.37 10.43
N ASP A 215 -18.28 15.78 10.62
CA ASP A 215 -19.48 16.50 11.03
C ASP A 215 -19.36 17.02 12.46
N GLU A 216 -18.82 16.25 13.39
CA GLU A 216 -18.58 16.68 14.77
C GLU A 216 -17.59 17.85 14.83
N GLU A 217 -16.45 17.75 14.15
CA GLU A 217 -15.39 18.76 14.21
C GLU A 217 -15.72 20.05 13.44
N ASN A 218 -16.73 19.99 12.56
CA ASN A 218 -17.26 21.15 11.84
C ASN A 218 -18.64 21.62 12.35
N GLY A 219 -19.18 21.01 13.42
CA GLY A 219 -20.46 21.39 14.03
C GLY A 219 -21.69 21.13 13.15
N LEU A 220 -21.63 20.13 12.27
CA LEU A 220 -22.68 19.74 11.32
C LEU A 220 -23.62 18.66 11.85
N SER A 221 -23.36 18.12 13.05
CA SER A 221 -24.06 16.98 13.69
C SER A 221 -25.59 17.12 13.85
N ASN A 222 -26.15 18.32 13.62
CA ASN A 222 -27.58 18.62 13.71
C ASN A 222 -28.27 18.88 12.35
N ARG A 223 -27.58 18.72 11.21
CA ARG A 223 -28.18 18.91 9.88
C ARG A 223 -28.68 17.58 9.30
N ALA A 224 -30.00 17.46 9.15
CA ALA A 224 -30.67 16.37 8.45
C ALA A 224 -30.58 16.50 6.90
N ASP A 225 -29.46 17.01 6.38
CA ASP A 225 -29.24 17.12 4.94
C ASP A 225 -28.26 16.05 4.49
N THR A 226 -28.65 15.30 3.45
CA THR A 226 -27.81 14.32 2.78
C THR A 226 -26.46 14.95 2.40
N PRO A 227 -25.32 14.48 2.94
CA PRO A 227 -24.04 15.15 2.76
C PRO A 227 -23.65 15.22 1.28
N ALA A 228 -23.10 16.36 0.85
CA ALA A 228 -22.55 16.59 -0.49
C ALA A 228 -21.53 15.51 -0.91
N PHE A 229 -20.97 14.81 0.07
CA PHE A 229 -20.12 13.64 -0.10
C PHE A 229 -20.76 12.48 -0.89
N LEU A 230 -22.06 12.18 -0.75
CA LEU A 230 -22.70 11.09 -1.50
C LEU A 230 -22.72 11.35 -3.01
N ASN A 231 -22.76 12.62 -3.41
CA ASN A 231 -22.65 13.00 -4.82
C ASN A 231 -21.22 12.85 -5.33
N ALA A 232 -20.21 13.27 -4.54
CA ALA A 232 -18.80 13.09 -4.88
C ALA A 232 -18.40 11.61 -4.96
N PHE A 233 -18.96 10.76 -4.09
CA PHE A 233 -18.76 9.32 -4.14
C PHE A 233 -19.54 8.64 -5.28
N ALA A 234 -20.76 9.11 -5.60
CA ALA A 234 -21.51 8.63 -6.75
C ALA A 234 -20.79 8.94 -8.07
N ASP A 235 -20.12 10.08 -8.15
CA ASP A 235 -19.27 10.43 -9.29
C ASP A 235 -17.98 9.59 -9.30
N PHE A 236 -17.34 9.37 -8.16
CA PHE A 236 -16.19 8.45 -8.01
C PHE A 236 -16.49 6.99 -8.38
N MET A 237 -17.64 6.44 -7.95
CA MET A 237 -18.09 5.09 -8.31
C MET A 237 -18.47 4.98 -9.79
N ARG A 238 -18.92 6.08 -10.40
CA ARG A 238 -19.22 6.15 -11.84
C ARG A 238 -17.93 6.09 -12.67
N ASP A 239 -16.84 6.67 -12.16
CA ASP A 239 -15.52 6.59 -12.78
C ASP A 239 -14.85 5.22 -12.54
N PHE A 240 -15.06 4.61 -11.37
CA PHE A 240 -14.55 3.26 -11.06
C PHE A 240 -15.31 2.13 -11.79
N GLY A 241 -16.58 2.33 -12.14
CA GLY A 241 -17.40 1.36 -12.87
C GLY A 241 -17.18 1.31 -14.38
N ARG A 242 -16.25 2.11 -14.92
CA ARG A 242 -15.91 2.18 -16.35
C ARG A 242 -14.58 1.50 -16.72
N LEU A 243 -13.95 0.75 -15.80
CA LEU A 243 -12.74 -0.05 -16.04
C LEU A 243 -13.04 -1.55 -16.00
#